data_AF-A0A660Q108-F1
#
_entry.id   AF-A0A660Q108-F1
#
_cell.length_a   1.000
_cell.length_b   1.000
_cell.length_c   1.000
_cell.angle_alpha   90.00
_cell.angle_beta   90.00
_cell.angle_gamma   90.00
#
_symmetry.space_group_name_H-M   'P 1'
#
loop_
_entity.id
_entity.type
_entity.pdbx_description
1 polymer ?
#
loop_
_entity_poly.entity_id
_entity_poly.type
_entity_poly.pdbx_seq_one_letter_code
_entity_poly.pdbx_strand_id
1 'polypeptide(L)'
;MVRKKMKTIDEYNKRLFYRMYFINISILALIFLIPLIQYLVFSEYKDISEVLYLQYFLSFTAALIAVVSLLILSIFGIKIDKSHYIWHTIASILLLMWLIWGIYQWFVFQVP
;
A
#
# COMPACT_ATOMS: atom_id res chain seq x y z
N MET A 1 -41.34 9.03 -3.67
CA MET A 1 -40.47 9.13 -2.48
C MET A 1 -39.30 8.14 -2.47
N VAL A 2 -39.44 6.91 -3.00
CA VAL A 2 -38.38 5.87 -3.01
C VAL A 2 -37.06 6.30 -3.68
N ARG A 3 -37.10 7.08 -4.78
CA ARG A 3 -35.88 7.60 -5.45
C ARG A 3 -34.99 8.50 -4.57
N LYS A 4 -35.55 9.25 -3.63
CA LYS A 4 -34.73 10.09 -2.72
C LYS A 4 -33.93 9.24 -1.73
N LYS A 5 -34.49 8.09 -1.29
CA LYS A 5 -33.86 7.21 -0.29
C LYS A 5 -32.71 6.39 -0.88
N MET A 6 -32.81 5.97 -2.14
CA MET A 6 -31.71 5.31 -2.85
C MET A 6 -30.50 6.26 -3.03
N LYS A 7 -30.75 7.53 -3.38
CA LYS A 7 -29.68 8.52 -3.58
C LYS A 7 -28.86 8.79 -2.31
N THR A 8 -29.50 8.77 -1.13
CA THR A 8 -28.81 8.93 0.15
C THR A 8 -27.93 7.73 0.54
N ILE A 9 -28.29 6.51 0.13
CA ILE A 9 -27.51 5.30 0.40
C ILE A 9 -26.23 5.29 -0.45
N ASP A 10 -26.33 5.67 -1.72
CA ASP A 10 -25.17 5.76 -2.62
C ASP A 10 -24.12 6.77 -2.10
N GLU A 11 -24.58 7.92 -1.60
CA GLU A 11 -23.70 8.96 -1.06
C GLU A 11 -23.06 8.57 0.28
N TYR A 12 -23.76 7.77 1.09
CA TYR A 12 -23.19 7.19 2.30
C TYR A 12 -22.09 6.16 1.96
N ASN A 13 -22.37 5.22 1.06
CA ASN A 13 -21.41 4.19 0.63
C ASN A 13 -20.15 4.82 0.03
N LYS A 14 -20.32 5.88 -0.76
CA LYS A 14 -19.22 6.65 -1.32
C LYS A 14 -18.33 7.27 -0.23
N ARG A 15 -18.93 7.87 0.80
CA ARG A 15 -18.17 8.40 1.96
C ARG A 15 -17.45 7.32 2.74
N LEU A 16 -18.09 6.17 2.95
CA LEU A 16 -17.48 5.04 3.64
C LEU A 16 -16.28 4.49 2.86
N PHE A 17 -16.41 4.33 1.54
CA PHE A 17 -15.31 3.94 0.67
C PHE A 17 -14.12 4.90 0.79
N TYR A 18 -14.34 6.22 0.78
CA TYR A 18 -13.26 7.19 0.93
C TYR A 18 -12.53 7.09 2.26
N ARG A 19 -13.24 6.80 3.35
CA ARG A 19 -12.61 6.59 4.66
C ARG A 19 -11.73 5.35 4.63
N MET A 20 -12.22 4.24 4.09
CA MET A 20 -11.44 3.01 3.95
C MET A 20 -10.22 3.19 3.04
N TYR A 21 -10.36 3.96 1.94
CA TYR A 21 -9.25 4.27 1.03
C TYR A 21 -8.18 5.14 1.70
N PHE A 22 -8.58 6.19 2.43
CA PHE A 22 -7.67 7.05 3.19
C PHE A 22 -6.89 6.26 4.26
N ILE A 23 -7.58 5.35 4.97
CA ILE A 23 -6.95 4.45 5.94
C ILE A 23 -5.89 3.58 5.26
N ASN A 24 -6.20 2.98 4.10
CA ASN A 24 -5.24 2.17 3.36
C ASN A 24 -4.00 2.96 2.92
N ILE A 25 -4.17 4.17 2.39
CA ILE A 25 -3.03 5.04 2.04
C ILE A 25 -2.19 5.38 3.28
N SER A 26 -2.84 5.65 4.41
CA SER A 26 -2.15 6.00 5.66
C SER A 26 -1.35 4.81 6.21
N ILE A 27 -1.94 3.61 6.18
CA ILE A 27 -1.25 2.36 6.53
C ILE A 27 -0.08 2.12 5.58
N LEU A 28 -0.26 2.35 4.28
CA LEU A 28 0.82 2.24 3.31
C LEU A 28 1.96 3.21 3.63
N ALA A 29 1.67 4.49 3.86
CA ALA A 29 2.70 5.47 4.22
C ALA A 29 3.46 5.08 5.49
N LEU A 30 2.78 4.54 6.51
CA LEU A 30 3.40 4.04 7.73
C LEU A 30 4.33 2.84 7.46
N ILE A 31 3.92 1.90 6.60
CA ILE A 31 4.75 0.76 6.18
C ILE A 31 6.03 1.22 5.48
N PHE A 32 5.99 2.32 4.73
CA PHE A 32 7.16 2.89 4.06
C PHE A 32 8.04 3.73 5.01
N LEU A 33 7.46 4.36 6.04
CA LEU A 33 8.18 5.13 7.04
C LEU A 33 9.02 4.25 7.99
N ILE A 34 8.53 3.07 8.34
CA ILE A 34 9.26 2.12 9.21
C ILE A 34 10.64 1.76 8.66
N PRO A 35 10.80 1.27 7.41
CA PRO A 35 12.11 0.93 6.89
C PRO A 35 13.02 2.15 6.69
N LEU A 36 12.45 3.33 6.40
CA LEU A 36 13.22 4.56 6.32
C LEU A 36 13.79 4.97 7.68
N ILE A 37 12.97 5.00 8.73
CA ILE A 37 13.40 5.34 10.09
C ILE A 37 14.42 4.31 10.59
N GLN A 38 14.18 3.03 10.34
CA GLN A 38 15.12 1.98 10.74
C GLN A 38 16.44 2.06 9.97
N TYR A 39 16.43 2.35 8.67
CA TYR A 39 17.66 2.62 7.93
C TYR A 39 18.47 3.76 8.56
N LEU A 40 17.80 4.87 8.92
CA LEU A 40 18.44 6.02 9.57
C LEU A 40 18.97 5.72 10.97
N VAL A 41 18.31 4.83 11.72
CA VAL A 41 18.72 4.46 13.09
C VAL A 41 19.81 3.40 13.08
N PHE A 42 19.73 2.42 12.17
CA PHE A 42 20.61 1.26 12.17
C PHE A 42 21.81 1.39 11.22
N SER A 43 21.89 2.45 10.40
CA SER A 43 23.03 2.72 9.50
C SER A 43 24.40 2.76 10.19
N GLU A 44 24.43 2.93 11.51
CA GLU A 44 25.67 3.02 12.29
C GLU A 44 26.21 1.66 12.76
N TYR A 45 25.44 0.57 12.66
CA TYR A 45 25.87 -0.75 13.13
C TYR A 45 26.56 -1.55 12.01
N LYS A 46 27.66 -2.26 12.34
CA LYS A 46 28.46 -3.01 11.35
C LYS A 46 27.82 -4.32 10.85
N ASP A 47 26.85 -4.88 11.57
CA ASP A 47 26.10 -6.11 11.19
C ASP A 47 24.71 -5.79 10.60
N ILE A 48 24.61 -4.69 9.86
CA ILE A 48 23.34 -4.14 9.38
C ILE A 48 22.64 -5.04 8.36
N SER A 49 23.35 -5.98 7.73
CA SER A 49 22.83 -6.83 6.65
C SER A 49 21.67 -7.73 7.10
N GLU A 50 21.76 -8.36 8.27
CA GLU A 50 20.70 -9.25 8.78
C GLU A 50 19.46 -8.47 9.22
N VAL A 51 19.66 -7.30 9.85
CA VAL A 51 18.59 -6.39 10.26
C VAL A 51 17.86 -5.84 9.04
N LEU A 52 18.61 -5.39 8.03
CA LEU A 52 18.05 -4.94 6.75
C LEU A 52 17.30 -6.07 6.04
N TYR A 53 17.83 -7.29 6.04
CA TYR A 53 17.17 -8.42 5.40
C TYR A 53 15.79 -8.71 6.02
N LEU A 54 15.71 -8.84 7.34
CA LEU A 54 14.44 -9.06 8.04
C LEU A 54 13.46 -7.91 7.80
N GLN A 55 13.96 -6.68 7.79
CA GLN A 55 13.18 -5.47 7.53
C GLN A 55 12.63 -5.42 6.10
N TYR A 56 13.46 -5.71 5.10
CA TYR A 56 13.04 -5.78 3.70
C TYR A 56 11.99 -6.87 3.52
N PHE A 57 12.16 -8.03 4.14
CA PHE A 57 11.16 -9.10 4.12
C PHE A 57 9.80 -8.64 4.64
N LEU A 58 9.77 -7.97 5.81
CA LEU A 58 8.54 -7.46 6.42
C LEU A 58 7.89 -6.35 5.59
N SER A 59 8.68 -5.40 5.07
CA SER A 59 8.19 -4.33 4.20
C SER A 59 7.61 -4.87 2.89
N PHE A 60 8.28 -5.87 2.30
CA PHE A 60 7.82 -6.55 1.10
C PHE A 60 6.50 -7.29 1.31
N THR A 61 6.36 -8.05 2.40
CA THR A 61 5.11 -8.75 2.72
C THR A 61 3.96 -7.78 2.93
N ALA A 62 4.20 -6.67 3.63
CA ALA A 62 3.20 -5.64 3.87
C ALA A 62 2.77 -4.93 2.58
N ALA A 63 3.73 -4.61 1.69
CA ALA A 63 3.44 -4.05 0.37
C ALA A 63 2.62 -5.01 -0.51
N LEU A 64 2.96 -6.31 -0.49
CA LEU A 64 2.21 -7.34 -1.21
C LEU A 64 0.76 -7.42 -0.73
N ILE A 65 0.53 -7.41 0.59
CA ILE A 65 -0.83 -7.40 1.18
C ILE A 65 -1.61 -6.16 0.72
N ALA A 66 -0.98 -4.98 0.70
CA ALA A 66 -1.61 -3.75 0.23
C ALA A 66 -2.00 -3.82 -1.26
N VAL A 67 -1.11 -4.36 -2.11
CA VAL A 67 -1.40 -4.61 -3.54
C VAL A 67 -2.60 -5.54 -3.71
N VAL A 68 -2.60 -6.67 -3.01
CA VAL A 68 -3.70 -7.65 -3.10
C VAL A 68 -5.01 -7.02 -2.63
N SER A 69 -4.99 -6.25 -1.54
CA SER A 69 -6.18 -5.55 -1.02
C SER A 69 -6.74 -4.54 -2.03
N LEU A 70 -5.86 -3.81 -2.71
CA LEU A 70 -6.21 -2.84 -3.74
C LEU A 70 -6.75 -3.50 -5.02
N LEU A 71 -6.18 -4.64 -5.42
CA LEU A 71 -6.69 -5.47 -6.52
C LEU A 71 -8.08 -6.01 -6.20
N ILE A 72 -8.29 -6.55 -5.00
CA ILE A 72 -9.60 -7.00 -4.52
C ILE A 72 -10.62 -5.84 -4.62
N LEU A 73 -10.29 -4.66 -4.10
CA LEU A 73 -11.17 -3.49 -4.20
C LEU A 73 -11.52 -3.11 -5.65
N SER A 74 -10.58 -3.32 -6.59
CA SER A 74 -10.83 -3.07 -8.02
C SER A 74 -11.71 -4.13 -8.69
N ILE A 75 -11.55 -5.42 -8.31
CA ILE A 75 -12.31 -6.55 -8.88
C ILE A 75 -13.75 -6.54 -8.39
N PHE A 76 -13.99 -6.20 -7.12
CA PHE A 76 -15.34 -6.15 -6.54
C PHE A 76 -16.20 -4.97 -7.02
N GLY A 77 -15.77 -4.25 -8.07
CA GLY A 77 -16.67 -3.43 -8.88
C GLY A 77 -17.28 -2.24 -8.16
N ILE A 78 -16.65 -1.73 -7.09
CA ILE A 78 -17.00 -0.41 -6.58
C ILE A 78 -16.76 0.55 -7.73
N LYS A 79 -17.81 1.19 -8.24
CA LYS A 79 -17.68 2.21 -9.30
C LYS A 79 -16.86 3.37 -8.72
N ILE A 80 -15.56 3.31 -8.95
CA ILE A 80 -14.62 4.35 -8.55
C ILE A 80 -14.87 5.52 -9.52
N ASP A 81 -15.18 6.69 -8.96
CA ASP A 81 -15.26 7.92 -9.75
C ASP A 81 -13.96 8.14 -10.52
N LYS A 82 -14.03 8.72 -11.73
CA LYS A 82 -12.86 8.99 -12.58
C LYS A 82 -11.69 9.66 -11.84
N SER A 83 -11.96 10.60 -10.94
CA SER A 83 -10.91 11.26 -10.14
C SER A 83 -10.17 10.30 -9.21
N HIS A 84 -10.86 9.30 -8.66
CA HIS A 84 -10.30 8.33 -7.73
C HIS A 84 -9.64 7.16 -8.45
N TYR A 85 -10.06 6.87 -9.68
CA TYR A 85 -9.39 5.89 -10.52
C TYR A 85 -7.94 6.31 -10.80
N ILE A 86 -7.69 7.60 -11.02
CA ILE A 86 -6.33 8.14 -11.21
C ILE A 86 -5.47 7.90 -9.97
N TRP A 87 -5.95 8.27 -8.78
CA TRP A 87 -5.22 8.06 -7.52
C TRP A 87 -4.99 6.58 -7.21
N HIS A 88 -5.97 5.72 -7.49
CA HIS A 88 -5.84 4.27 -7.35
C HIS A 88 -4.78 3.71 -8.31
N THR A 89 -4.76 4.19 -9.56
CA THR A 89 -3.76 3.82 -10.57
C THR A 89 -2.37 4.24 -10.13
N ILE A 90 -2.20 5.48 -9.65
CA ILE A 90 -0.92 5.97 -9.13
C ILE A 90 -0.45 5.13 -7.94
N ALA A 91 -1.33 4.87 -6.97
CA ALA A 91 -1.00 4.03 -5.81
C ALA A 91 -0.59 2.61 -6.22
N SER A 92 -1.28 2.02 -7.19
CA SER A 92 -0.98 0.69 -7.73
C SER A 92 0.37 0.66 -8.44
N ILE A 93 0.70 1.70 -9.22
CA ILE A 93 2.01 1.83 -9.88
C ILE A 93 3.14 1.98 -8.86
N LEU A 94 2.97 2.86 -7.86
CA LEU A 94 3.97 3.06 -6.80
C LEU A 94 4.23 1.77 -6.01
N LEU A 95 3.17 1.02 -5.71
CA LEU A 95 3.28 -0.28 -5.09
C LEU A 95 3.99 -1.31 -5.97
N LEU A 96 3.71 -1.33 -7.27
CA LEU A 96 4.40 -2.21 -8.21
C LEU A 96 5.90 -1.88 -8.29
N MET A 97 6.25 -0.59 -8.36
CA MET A 97 7.65 -0.13 -8.33
C MET A 97 8.34 -0.56 -7.02
N TRP A 98 7.66 -0.46 -5.89
CA TRP A 98 8.18 -0.92 -4.61
C TRP A 98 8.34 -2.43 -4.54
N LEU A 99 7.39 -3.20 -5.09
CA LEU A 99 7.48 -4.66 -5.18
C LEU A 99 8.72 -5.07 -5.99
N ILE A 100 8.94 -4.44 -7.14
CA ILE A 100 10.11 -4.67 -7.99
C ILE A 100 11.40 -4.32 -7.22
N TRP A 101 11.41 -3.19 -6.52
CA TRP A 101 12.55 -2.79 -5.70
C TRP A 101 12.84 -3.78 -4.57
N GLY A 102 11.81 -4.24 -3.86
CA GLY A 102 11.94 -5.23 -2.79
C GLY A 102 12.47 -6.58 -3.30
N ILE A 103 12.00 -7.03 -4.47
CA ILE A 103 12.53 -8.22 -5.14
C ILE A 103 14.01 -8.02 -5.50
N TYR A 104 14.38 -6.86 -6.06
CA TYR A 104 15.77 -6.56 -6.38
C TYR A 104 16.66 -6.62 -5.13
N GLN A 105 16.26 -5.96 -4.05
CA GLN A 105 16.99 -6.00 -2.78
C GLN A 105 17.13 -7.42 -2.25
N TRP A 106 16.07 -8.24 -2.32
CA TRP A 106 16.12 -9.65 -1.93
C TRP A 106 17.26 -10.41 -2.63
N PHE A 107 17.41 -10.23 -3.95
CA PHE A 107 18.49 -10.87 -4.69
C PHE A 107 19.87 -10.30 -4.34
N VAL A 108 19.98 -8.99 -4.13
CA VAL A 108 21.24 -8.35 -3.73
C VAL A 108 21.75 -8.88 -2.39
N PHE A 109 20.87 -9.12 -1.42
CA PHE A 109 21.26 -9.63 -0.09
C PHE A 109 21.41 -11.16 -0.02
N GLN A 110 20.86 -11.93 -0.97
CA GLN A 110 21.08 -13.38 -1.03
C GLN A 110 22.38 -13.79 -1.73
N VAL A 111 23.00 -12.88 -2.49
CA VAL A 111 24.34 -13.11 -3.06
C VAL A 111 25.35 -12.65 -2.00
N PRO A 112 26.10 -13.57 -1.36
CA PRO A 112 27.07 -13.23 -0.31
C PRO A 112 28.25 -12.42 -0.83
#